data_AF-E6K2L5-F1
#
_entry.id   AF-E6K2L5-F1
#
_cell.length_a   1.000
_cell.length_b   1.000
_cell.length_c   1.000
_cell.angle_alpha   90.00
_cell.angle_beta   90.00
_cell.angle_gamma   90.00
#
_symmetry.space_group_name_H-M   'P 1'
#
loop_
_entity.id
_entity.type
_entity.pdbx_description
1 polymer ?
#
loop_
_entity_poly.entity_id
_entity_poly.type
_entity_poly.pdbx_seq_one_letter_code
_entity_poly.pdbx_strand_id
1 'polypeptide(L)'
;MLRHVSNTEMSENAAKELGFQPGDVVQEWLWDDDVDDSIRQSIEGLTGEDLVDEEYDSSVDGVVVWWRDGDDEDELSDTIMDAGALLEGEGPFWVITPKPGRQGAAGPNTVQNASKNAGMNAATPVTLSEDWNGIQLRAFGHGH
;
A
#
# COMPACT_ATOMS: atom_id res chain seq x y z
N MET A 1 -15.02 7.40 -29.81
CA MET A 1 -13.91 8.25 -29.31
C MET A 1 -13.45 7.61 -28.01
N LEU A 2 -12.39 6.79 -28.07
CA LEU A 2 -11.83 6.15 -26.89
C LEU A 2 -11.03 7.23 -26.15
N ARG A 3 -11.47 7.60 -24.94
CA ARG A 3 -10.70 8.49 -24.06
C ARG A 3 -9.40 7.75 -23.71
N HIS A 4 -8.27 8.23 -24.20
CA HIS A 4 -6.99 7.92 -23.57
C HIS A 4 -7.03 8.61 -22.22
N VAL A 5 -7.16 7.83 -21.16
CA VAL A 5 -7.01 8.34 -19.79
C VAL A 5 -5.52 8.59 -19.60
N SER A 6 -5.15 9.82 -19.26
CA SER A 6 -3.75 10.20 -19.10
C SER A 6 -3.19 9.58 -17.81
N ASN A 7 -1.90 9.25 -17.74
CA ASN A 7 -1.28 8.64 -16.55
C ASN A 7 -1.53 9.46 -15.27
N THR A 8 -1.54 10.80 -15.41
CA THR A 8 -1.84 11.76 -14.33
C THR A 8 -3.28 11.69 -13.82
N GLU A 9 -4.26 11.43 -14.69
CA GLU A 9 -5.66 11.27 -14.25
C GLU A 9 -5.87 9.91 -13.56
N MET A 10 -5.05 8.91 -13.88
CA MET A 10 -5.11 7.59 -13.25
C MET A 10 -4.51 7.64 -11.84
N SER A 11 -3.39 8.36 -11.66
CA SER A 11 -2.78 8.57 -10.35
C SER A 11 -3.63 9.45 -9.44
N GLU A 12 -4.18 10.58 -9.89
CA GLU A 12 -5.08 11.42 -9.06
C GLU A 12 -6.33 10.68 -8.55
N ASN A 13 -6.81 9.66 -9.29
CA ASN A 13 -7.86 8.77 -8.80
C ASN A 13 -7.33 7.74 -7.81
N ALA A 14 -6.09 7.27 -7.95
CA ALA A 14 -5.49 6.24 -7.10
C ALA A 14 -5.56 6.60 -5.61
N ALA A 15 -5.10 7.79 -5.18
CA ALA A 15 -5.13 8.11 -3.74
C ALA A 15 -6.53 8.17 -3.13
N LYS A 16 -7.55 8.61 -3.89
CA LYS A 16 -8.94 8.56 -3.43
C LYS A 16 -9.47 7.13 -3.35
N GLU A 17 -9.10 6.28 -4.30
CA GLU A 17 -9.43 4.85 -4.30
C GLU A 17 -8.72 4.12 -3.15
N LEU A 18 -7.57 4.63 -2.68
CA LEU A 18 -6.85 4.12 -1.51
C LEU A 18 -7.53 4.50 -0.19
N GLY A 19 -8.42 5.49 -0.17
CA GLY A 19 -9.22 5.86 1.00
C GLY A 19 -8.56 6.83 1.98
N PHE A 20 -7.38 7.37 1.66
CA PHE A 20 -6.73 8.44 2.42
C PHE A 20 -7.55 9.74 2.37
N GLN A 21 -7.35 10.61 3.37
CA GLN A 21 -8.01 11.90 3.53
C GLN A 21 -6.99 13.06 3.60
N PRO A 22 -7.42 14.30 3.30
CA PRO A 22 -6.60 15.47 3.56
C PRO A 22 -6.19 15.58 5.03
N GLY A 23 -4.89 15.75 5.28
CA GLY A 23 -4.28 15.83 6.60
C GLY A 23 -3.79 14.50 7.18
N ASP A 24 -4.05 13.37 6.52
CA ASP A 24 -3.56 12.06 6.98
C ASP A 24 -2.03 12.01 6.91
N VAL A 25 -1.39 11.58 8.01
CA VAL A 25 0.01 11.18 8.04
C VAL A 25 0.10 9.74 7.54
N VAL A 26 0.76 9.53 6.39
CA VAL A 26 0.89 8.20 5.77
C VAL A 26 2.34 7.74 5.84
N GLN A 27 2.54 6.57 6.44
CA GLN A 27 3.86 5.94 6.52
C GLN A 27 4.12 5.03 5.33
N GLU A 28 5.30 5.17 4.73
CA GLU A 28 5.80 4.28 3.69
C GLU A 28 6.87 3.33 4.22
N TRP A 29 6.73 2.06 3.85
CA TRP A 29 7.61 0.96 4.23
C TRP A 29 8.20 0.30 3.00
N LEU A 30 9.44 -0.18 3.12
CA LEU A 30 10.16 -0.87 2.05
C LEU A 30 10.26 -0.06 0.76
N TRP A 31 10.34 1.26 0.87
CA TRP A 31 10.59 2.13 -0.28
C TRP A 31 11.96 1.78 -0.90
N ASP A 32 12.03 1.80 -2.23
CA ASP A 32 13.27 1.67 -2.99
C ASP A 32 13.17 2.49 -4.29
N ASP A 33 14.25 2.61 -5.06
CA ASP A 33 14.35 3.48 -6.23
C ASP A 33 13.46 3.08 -7.43
N ASP A 34 12.86 1.90 -7.41
CA ASP A 34 11.95 1.38 -8.43
C ASP A 34 10.47 1.69 -8.19
N VAL A 35 10.10 2.32 -7.07
CA VAL A 35 8.70 2.69 -6.81
C VAL A 35 8.15 3.63 -7.88
N ASP A 36 6.83 3.60 -8.06
CA ASP A 36 6.15 4.58 -8.91
C ASP A 36 5.86 5.87 -8.13
N ASP A 37 6.71 6.87 -8.32
CA ASP A 37 6.57 8.20 -7.71
C ASP A 37 5.22 8.86 -8.03
N SER A 38 4.53 8.50 -9.12
CA SER A 38 3.21 9.08 -9.41
C SER A 38 2.14 8.63 -8.42
N ILE A 39 2.29 7.44 -7.83
CA ILE A 39 1.43 6.96 -6.74
C ILE A 39 1.73 7.77 -5.48
N ARG A 40 3.01 7.94 -5.13
CA ARG A 40 3.46 8.72 -3.97
C ARG A 40 2.95 10.17 -4.05
N GLN A 41 3.26 10.85 -5.15
CA GLN A 41 2.81 12.22 -5.41
C GLN A 41 1.29 12.36 -5.39
N SER A 42 0.55 11.33 -5.79
CA SER A 42 -0.90 11.35 -5.67
C SER A 42 -1.38 11.31 -4.22
N ILE A 43 -0.72 10.52 -3.37
CA ILE A 43 -1.07 10.43 -1.95
C ILE A 43 -0.72 11.77 -1.29
N GLU A 44 0.50 12.25 -1.47
CA GLU A 44 0.97 13.54 -0.94
C GLU A 44 0.12 14.72 -1.42
N GLY A 45 -0.28 14.71 -2.70
CA GLY A 45 -1.17 15.72 -3.25
C GLY A 45 -2.58 15.69 -2.67
N LEU A 46 -3.07 14.53 -2.24
CA LEU A 46 -4.38 14.37 -1.60
C LEU A 46 -4.33 14.72 -0.11
N THR A 47 -3.33 14.22 0.61
CA THR A 47 -3.14 14.44 2.05
C THR A 47 -2.68 15.87 2.33
N GLY A 48 -1.87 16.45 1.43
CA GLY A 48 -1.19 17.71 1.65
C GLY A 48 0.07 17.56 2.53
N GLU A 49 0.49 16.32 2.80
CA GLU A 49 1.62 15.96 3.65
C GLU A 49 2.58 15.06 2.86
N ASP A 50 3.88 15.18 3.10
CA ASP A 50 4.89 14.25 2.56
C ASP A 50 4.74 12.87 3.23
N LEU A 51 5.05 11.78 2.51
CA LEU A 51 5.11 10.45 3.11
C LEU A 51 6.24 10.38 4.15
N VAL A 52 5.97 9.77 5.31
CA VAL A 52 6.98 9.54 6.35
C VAL A 52 7.56 8.12 6.24
N ASP A 53 8.85 7.97 6.53
CA ASP A 53 9.56 6.69 6.39
C ASP A 53 9.31 5.72 7.57
N GLU A 54 9.86 4.51 7.46
CA GLU A 54 9.77 3.45 8.48
C GLU A 54 10.41 3.81 9.83
N GLU A 55 11.26 4.85 9.88
CA GLU A 55 11.86 5.32 11.13
C GLU A 55 10.95 6.29 11.90
N TYR A 56 9.82 6.70 11.31
CA TYR A 56 8.82 7.53 11.99
C TYR A 56 8.21 6.81 13.20
N ASP A 57 8.37 7.40 14.39
CA ASP A 57 8.16 6.75 15.69
C ASP A 57 6.83 7.11 16.37
N SER A 58 5.93 7.76 15.64
CA SER A 58 4.63 8.22 16.12
C SER A 58 3.48 7.55 15.36
N SER A 59 2.27 7.62 15.91
CA SER A 59 1.09 7.04 15.25
C SER A 59 0.82 7.71 13.90
N VAL A 60 0.31 6.92 12.96
CA VAL A 60 0.00 7.35 11.59
C VAL A 60 -1.44 7.01 11.21
N ASP A 61 -2.01 7.79 10.30
CA ASP A 61 -3.39 7.63 9.85
C ASP A 61 -3.52 6.56 8.74
N GLY A 62 -2.41 6.25 8.07
CA GLY A 62 -2.38 5.27 6.99
C GLY A 62 -1.01 4.67 6.73
N VAL A 63 -1.00 3.51 6.07
CA VAL A 63 0.20 2.74 5.76
C VAL A 63 0.23 2.33 4.29
N VAL A 64 1.39 2.47 3.66
CA VAL A 64 1.74 1.88 2.37
C VAL A 64 3.00 1.03 2.53
N VAL A 65 2.94 -0.23 2.09
CA VAL A 65 4.08 -1.15 2.03
C VAL A 65 4.39 -1.47 0.59
N TRP A 66 5.61 -1.17 0.12
CA TRP A 66 6.06 -1.51 -1.22
C TRP A 66 6.72 -2.89 -1.23
N TRP A 67 6.10 -3.90 -1.82
CA TRP A 67 6.58 -5.28 -1.74
C TRP A 67 7.02 -5.83 -3.09
N ARG A 68 8.22 -6.44 -3.14
CA ARG A 68 8.73 -7.17 -4.31
C ARG A 68 8.97 -8.64 -3.96
N ASP A 69 8.73 -9.53 -4.93
CA ASP A 69 9.06 -10.96 -4.84
C ASP A 69 10.57 -11.14 -4.86
N GLY A 70 11.13 -11.65 -3.77
CA GLY A 70 12.58 -11.71 -3.54
C GLY A 70 12.96 -11.23 -2.13
N ASP A 71 12.11 -10.42 -1.53
CA ASP A 71 12.06 -10.18 -0.09
C ASP A 71 11.43 -11.43 0.58
N ASP A 72 11.90 -11.88 1.74
CA ASP A 72 11.46 -13.16 2.31
C ASP A 72 9.98 -13.05 2.76
N GLU A 73 9.08 -13.96 2.36
CA GLU A 73 7.63 -13.80 2.67
C GLU A 73 7.33 -13.69 4.18
N ASP A 74 8.20 -14.27 5.02
CA ASP A 74 8.17 -14.14 6.47
C ASP A 74 8.46 -12.68 6.91
N GLU A 75 9.30 -11.95 6.17
CA GLU A 75 9.53 -10.51 6.33
C GLU A 75 8.30 -9.68 5.97
N LEU A 76 7.49 -10.05 4.97
CA LEU A 76 6.25 -9.32 4.67
C LEU A 76 5.25 -9.43 5.82
N SER A 77 5.13 -10.62 6.42
CA SER A 77 4.24 -10.81 7.57
C SER A 77 4.67 -9.92 8.74
N ASP A 78 5.95 -9.94 9.09
CA ASP A 78 6.51 -9.14 10.18
C ASP A 78 6.36 -7.64 9.90
N THR A 79 6.67 -7.20 8.67
CA THR A 79 6.47 -5.81 8.22
C THR A 79 5.01 -5.38 8.36
N ILE A 80 4.04 -6.24 7.99
CA ILE A 80 2.61 -5.93 8.16
C ILE A 80 2.25 -5.77 9.64
N MET A 81 2.84 -6.58 10.52
CA MET A 81 2.61 -6.50 11.96
C MET A 81 3.22 -5.23 12.56
N ASP A 82 4.45 -4.88 12.17
CA ASP A 82 5.16 -3.69 12.68
C ASP A 82 4.49 -2.39 12.20
N ALA A 83 4.21 -2.28 10.90
CA ALA A 83 3.49 -1.12 10.36
C ALA A 83 2.06 -1.02 10.92
N GLY A 84 1.38 -2.16 11.11
CA GLY A 84 0.05 -2.21 11.70
C GLY A 84 0.01 -1.78 13.17
N ALA A 85 1.13 -1.85 13.89
CA ALA A 85 1.23 -1.40 15.29
C ALA A 85 1.27 0.12 15.43
N LEU A 86 1.71 0.85 14.39
CA LEU A 86 1.75 2.32 14.35
C LEU A 86 0.46 2.93 13.77
N LEU A 87 -0.34 2.12 13.08
CA LEU A 87 -1.59 2.57 12.46
C LEU A 87 -2.65 2.92 13.51
N GLU A 88 -3.21 4.13 13.42
CA GLU A 88 -4.30 4.57 14.26
C GLU A 88 -5.65 4.00 13.78
N GLY A 89 -6.31 3.24 14.66
CA GLY A 89 -7.66 2.72 14.41
C GLY A 89 -7.74 1.75 13.24
N GLU A 90 -8.71 1.97 12.34
CA GLU A 90 -8.94 1.17 11.14
C GLU A 90 -8.56 1.96 9.87
N GLY A 91 -7.47 2.73 9.94
CA GLY A 91 -6.97 3.54 8.83
C GLY A 91 -6.58 2.72 7.59
N PRO A 92 -6.40 3.36 6.42
CA PRO A 92 -6.06 2.65 5.19
C PRO A 92 -4.69 1.97 5.30
N PHE A 93 -4.67 0.65 5.09
CA PHE A 93 -3.45 -0.15 5.01
C PHE A 93 -3.36 -0.79 3.61
N TRP A 94 -2.30 -0.50 2.88
CA TRP A 94 -2.08 -1.03 1.53
C TRP A 94 -0.74 -1.72 1.37
N VAL A 95 -0.75 -2.91 0.75
CA VAL A 95 0.44 -3.52 0.16
C VAL A 95 0.41 -3.26 -1.34
N ILE A 96 1.48 -2.65 -1.86
CA ILE A 96 1.62 -2.28 -3.26
C ILE A 96 2.67 -3.19 -3.91
N THR A 97 2.30 -3.88 -4.98
CA THR A 97 3.15 -4.88 -5.64
C THR A 97 3.26 -4.65 -7.15
N PRO A 98 4.38 -5.05 -7.78
CA PRO A 98 4.46 -5.06 -9.24
C PRO A 98 3.40 -6.00 -9.81
N LYS A 99 2.83 -5.61 -10.95
CA LYS A 99 1.81 -6.41 -11.65
C LYS A 99 2.36 -7.78 -12.06
N PRO A 100 1.52 -8.82 -12.11
CA PRO A 100 1.92 -10.14 -12.58
C PRO A 100 2.69 -10.08 -13.91
N GLY A 101 3.86 -10.71 -13.94
CA GLY A 101 4.76 -10.72 -15.11
C GLY A 101 5.77 -9.57 -15.15
N ARG A 102 5.74 -8.63 -14.20
CA ARG A 102 6.81 -7.65 -13.98
C ARG A 102 7.90 -8.24 -13.07
N GLN A 103 9.08 -7.62 -13.10
CA GLN A 103 10.15 -7.96 -12.15
C GLN A 103 9.69 -7.64 -10.73
N GLY A 104 10.02 -8.51 -9.77
CA GLY A 104 9.57 -8.37 -8.39
C GLY A 104 8.06 -8.60 -8.19
N ALA A 105 7.32 -9.10 -9.18
CA ALA A 105 5.89 -9.37 -9.01
C ALA A 105 5.67 -10.50 -8.01
N ALA A 106 4.94 -10.19 -6.94
CA ALA A 106 4.64 -11.14 -5.85
C ALA A 106 4.05 -12.46 -6.38
N GLY A 107 4.43 -13.56 -5.73
CA GLY A 107 3.79 -14.86 -5.94
C GLY A 107 2.26 -14.81 -5.76
N PRO A 108 1.49 -15.71 -6.43
CA PRO A 108 0.02 -15.62 -6.48
C PRO A 108 -0.68 -15.59 -5.11
N ASN A 109 -0.06 -16.10 -4.06
CA ASN A 109 -0.63 -16.17 -2.70
C ASN A 109 0.22 -15.45 -1.65
N THR A 110 1.35 -14.85 -2.02
CA THR A 110 2.34 -14.28 -1.08
C THR A 110 1.70 -13.25 -0.15
N VAL A 111 1.10 -12.21 -0.71
CA VAL A 111 0.43 -11.15 0.07
C VAL A 111 -0.73 -11.72 0.90
N GLN A 112 -1.49 -12.66 0.36
CA GLN A 112 -2.61 -13.28 1.07
C GLN A 112 -2.15 -14.10 2.28
N ASN A 113 -1.06 -14.85 2.14
CA ASN A 113 -0.51 -15.67 3.21
C ASN A 113 0.13 -14.81 4.31
N ALA A 114 0.96 -13.84 3.92
CA ALA A 114 1.57 -12.90 4.84
C ALA A 114 0.52 -12.11 5.63
N SER A 115 -0.50 -11.58 4.94
CA SER A 115 -1.61 -10.87 5.60
C SER A 115 -2.31 -11.74 6.65
N LYS A 116 -2.57 -13.02 6.32
CA LYS A 116 -3.22 -13.94 7.27
C LYS A 116 -2.35 -14.22 8.49
N ASN A 117 -1.05 -14.41 8.29
CA ASN A 117 -0.10 -14.62 9.38
C ASN A 117 -0.04 -13.38 10.29
N ALA A 118 -0.14 -12.19 9.72
CA ALA A 118 -0.23 -10.92 10.43
C ALA A 118 -1.62 -10.59 11.02
N GLY A 119 -2.60 -11.50 10.94
CA GLY A 119 -3.94 -11.28 11.52
C GLY A 119 -4.86 -10.38 10.68
N MET A 120 -4.61 -10.28 9.38
CA MET A 120 -5.33 -9.42 8.44
C MET A 120 -5.92 -10.19 7.25
N ASN A 121 -6.97 -9.62 6.65
CA ASN A 121 -7.51 -10.05 5.36
C ASN A 121 -6.98 -9.15 4.24
N ALA A 122 -6.46 -9.76 3.18
CA ALA A 122 -6.15 -9.09 1.93
C ALA A 122 -7.40 -9.00 1.02
N ALA A 123 -7.68 -7.82 0.49
CA ALA A 123 -8.73 -7.59 -0.50
C ALA A 123 -8.29 -8.04 -1.91
N THR A 124 -9.20 -7.93 -2.88
CA THR A 124 -8.85 -8.11 -4.29
C THR A 124 -7.91 -6.99 -4.76
N PRO A 125 -6.83 -7.29 -5.51
CA PRO A 125 -5.94 -6.25 -6.03
C PRO A 125 -6.67 -5.25 -6.92
N VAL A 126 -6.32 -3.97 -6.80
CA VAL A 126 -6.72 -2.88 -7.70
C VAL A 126 -5.52 -2.35 -8.46
N THR A 127 -5.71 -1.87 -9.68
CA THR A 127 -4.63 -1.25 -10.46
C THR A 127 -4.43 0.20 -10.02
N LEU A 128 -3.22 0.53 -9.58
CA LEU A 128 -2.85 1.88 -9.17
C LEU A 128 -2.14 2.65 -10.27
N SER A 129 -1.30 1.98 -11.06
CA SER A 129 -0.60 2.58 -12.19
C SER A 129 -0.35 1.59 -13.33
N GLU A 130 0.49 1.92 -14.30
CA GLU A 130 0.85 1.01 -15.39
C GLU A 130 1.47 -0.29 -14.86
N ASP A 131 2.30 -0.20 -13.82
CA ASP A 131 3.17 -1.29 -13.38
C ASP A 131 2.83 -1.84 -11.99
N TRP A 132 1.99 -1.13 -11.23
CA TRP A 132 1.72 -1.46 -9.84
C TRP A 132 0.24 -1.74 -9.55
N ASN A 133 -0.01 -2.69 -8.66
CA ASN A 133 -1.31 -2.95 -8.05
C ASN A 133 -1.27 -2.66 -6.55
N GLY A 134 -2.42 -2.28 -5.98
CA GLY A 134 -2.62 -2.14 -4.54
C GLY A 134 -3.54 -3.22 -4.00
N ILE A 135 -3.23 -3.73 -2.80
CA ILE A 135 -4.02 -4.72 -2.08
C ILE A 135 -4.33 -4.15 -0.70
N GLN A 136 -5.61 -3.85 -0.44
CA GLN A 136 -6.02 -3.33 0.86
C GLN A 136 -5.98 -4.43 1.90
N LEU A 137 -5.39 -4.14 3.06
CA LEU A 137 -5.43 -5.00 4.22
C LEU A 137 -6.46 -4.48 5.22
N ARG A 138 -7.13 -5.40 5.90
CA ARG A 138 -8.01 -5.09 7.03
C ARG A 138 -7.80 -6.09 8.13
N ALA A 139 -7.68 -5.62 9.36
CA ALA A 139 -7.65 -6.49 10.53
C ALA A 139 -8.83 -7.46 10.52
N PHE A 140 -8.63 -8.66 11.04
CA PHE A 140 -9.75 -9.55 11.32
C PHE A 140 -10.75 -8.81 12.22
N GLY A 141 -12.03 -8.77 11.80
CA GLY A 141 -13.05 -8.10 12.59
C GLY A 141 -13.03 -8.65 14.01
N HIS A 142 -12.94 -7.76 15.00
CA HIS A 142 -13.05 -8.13 16.40
C HIS A 142 -14.43 -8.75 16.60
N GLY A 143 -14.49 -10.06 16.80
CA GLY A 143 -15.73 -10.74 17.16
C GLY A 143 -16.25 -10.12 18.46
N HIS A 144 -17.33 -9.35 18.37
CA HIS A 144 -18.11 -8.90 19.52
C HIS A 144 -18.90 -10.05 20.14
#